data_AF-A0A662GMK9-F1
#
_entry.id   AF-A0A662GMK9-F1
#
_cell.length_a   1.000
_cell.length_b   1.000
_cell.length_c   1.000
_cell.angle_alpha   90.00
_cell.angle_beta   90.00
_cell.angle_gamma   90.00
#
_symmetry.space_group_name_H-M   'P 1'
#
loop_
_entity.id
_entity.type
_entity.pdbx_description
1 polymer ?
#
loop_
_entity_poly.entity_id
_entity_poly.type
_entity_poly.pdbx_seq_one_letter_code
_entity_poly.pdbx_strand_id
1 'polypeptide(L)'
;MERLELRADFEGGNAEGVEVVGPAHVRFRARRDESPRPLWFYFQLTGPEGLEVRVDLANASECLGGTAEAWRVARPVFSHDGRAWRRVR
;
A
#
# COMPACT_ATOMS: atom_id res chain seq x y z
N MET A 1 -12.59 -3.87 19.73
CA MET A 1 -12.26 -4.51 18.44
C MET A 1 -11.53 -3.47 17.62
N GLU A 2 -10.28 -3.73 17.25
CA GLU A 2 -9.54 -2.82 16.37
C GLU A 2 -10.16 -2.82 14.96
N ARG A 3 -10.14 -1.67 14.29
CA ARG A 3 -10.64 -1.51 12.92
C ARG A 3 -9.44 -1.46 11.98
N LEU A 4 -9.61 -1.94 10.76
CA LEU A 4 -8.61 -1.78 9.72
C LEU A 4 -8.30 -0.29 9.48
N GLU A 5 -7.03 0.08 9.54
CA GLU A 5 -6.55 1.44 9.37
C GLU A 5 -5.21 1.46 8.63
N LEU A 6 -5.05 2.38 7.69
CA LEU A 6 -3.82 2.60 6.92
C LEU A 6 -3.32 4.02 7.16
N ARG A 7 -2.09 4.16 7.65
CA ARG A 7 -1.43 5.43 7.93
C ARG A 7 -0.12 5.58 7.18
N ALA A 8 0.24 6.81 6.83
CA ALA A 8 1.47 7.13 6.08
C ALA A 8 2.07 8.49 6.50
N ASP A 9 1.70 8.99 7.68
CA ASP A 9 2.15 10.24 8.30
C ASP A 9 3.46 10.05 9.08
N PHE A 10 4.48 9.55 8.39
CA PHE A 10 5.82 9.31 8.94
C PHE A 10 6.88 9.48 7.86
N GLU A 11 8.16 9.49 8.25
CA GLU A 11 9.28 9.65 7.32
C GLU A 11 9.28 8.58 6.23
N GLY A 12 9.31 9.02 4.96
CA GLY A 12 9.21 8.13 3.80
C GLY A 12 7.82 7.54 3.57
N GLY A 13 6.83 7.84 4.42
CA GLY A 13 5.45 7.39 4.26
C GLY A 13 4.79 8.00 3.02
N ASN A 14 4.17 7.16 2.20
CA ASN A 14 3.45 7.58 1.01
C ASN A 14 2.20 6.70 0.78
N ALA A 15 1.04 7.32 1.01
CA ALA A 15 -0.29 6.88 0.62
C ALA A 15 -1.25 8.09 0.70
N GLU A 16 -2.25 8.15 -0.18
CA GLU A 16 -3.35 9.12 -0.13
C GLU A 16 -4.67 8.48 -0.55
N GLY A 17 -5.78 9.20 -0.36
CA GLY A 17 -7.10 8.74 -0.79
C GLY A 17 -7.49 7.39 -0.18
N VAL A 18 -7.14 7.19 1.10
CA VAL A 18 -7.36 5.93 1.81
C VAL A 18 -8.85 5.71 2.04
N GLU A 19 -9.36 4.57 1.57
CA GLU A 19 -10.76 4.18 1.68
C GLU A 19 -10.85 2.77 2.28
N VAL A 20 -11.55 2.61 3.41
CA VAL A 20 -11.88 1.30 3.99
C VAL A 20 -13.12 0.76 3.27
N VAL A 21 -12.89 -0.13 2.30
CA VAL A 21 -13.94 -0.72 1.44
C VAL A 21 -14.67 -1.89 2.11
N GLY A 22 -14.08 -2.50 3.14
CA GLY A 22 -14.71 -3.57 3.91
C GLY A 22 -13.92 -3.93 5.17
N PRO A 23 -14.36 -4.96 5.93
CA PRO A 23 -13.73 -5.32 7.20
C PRO A 23 -12.24 -5.70 7.13
N ALA A 24 -11.79 -6.20 5.98
CA ALA A 24 -10.40 -6.59 5.70
C ALA A 24 -9.95 -6.10 4.31
N HIS A 25 -10.52 -5.00 3.82
CA HIS A 25 -10.21 -4.46 2.50
C HIS A 25 -10.02 -2.95 2.59
N VAL A 26 -8.84 -2.49 2.16
CA VAL A 26 -8.52 -1.07 2.05
C VAL A 26 -8.03 -0.76 0.63
N ARG A 27 -8.33 0.45 0.17
CA ARG A 27 -7.86 1.00 -1.09
C ARG A 27 -7.08 2.28 -0.82
N PHE A 28 -6.00 2.50 -1.57
CA PHE A 28 -5.21 3.72 -1.48
C PHE A 28 -4.68 4.14 -2.85
N ARG A 29 -4.09 5.33 -2.91
CA ARG A 29 -3.33 5.84 -4.07
C ARG A 29 -1.90 6.17 -3.63
N ALA A 30 -0.93 5.94 -4.50
CA ALA A 30 0.43 6.45 -4.31
C ALA A 30 0.47 7.93 -4.72
N ARG A 31 1.03 8.79 -3.87
CA ARG A 31 1.22 10.21 -4.16
C ARG A 31 2.36 10.40 -5.14
N ARG A 32 2.23 11.36 -6.04
CA ARG A 32 3.33 11.74 -6.95
C ARG A 32 4.35 12.67 -6.29
N ASP A 33 3.95 13.40 -5.26
CA ASP A 33 4.71 14.50 -4.67
C ASP A 33 5.27 15.44 -5.78
N GLU A 34 6.60 15.58 -5.89
CA GLU A 34 7.27 16.37 -6.94
C GLU A 34 7.64 15.55 -8.19
N SER A 35 7.39 14.24 -8.21
CA SER A 35 7.69 13.36 -9.34
C SER A 35 6.69 13.56 -10.50
N PRO A 36 7.12 13.40 -11.77
CA PRO A 36 6.19 13.41 -12.91
C PRO A 36 5.17 12.26 -12.87
N ARG A 37 5.47 11.15 -12.18
CA ARG A 37 4.57 10.01 -11.99
C ARG A 37 4.70 9.44 -10.58
N PRO A 38 3.59 9.01 -9.94
CA PRO A 38 3.66 8.29 -8.67
C PRO A 38 4.37 6.94 -8.83
N LEU A 39 4.93 6.37 -7.77
CA LEU A 39 5.43 4.99 -7.77
C LEU A 39 5.61 4.49 -6.35
N TRP A 40 6.36 5.25 -5.57
CA TRP A 40 6.68 4.89 -4.19
C TRP A 40 5.42 4.88 -3.34
N PHE A 41 5.25 3.80 -2.58
CA PHE A 41 4.25 3.71 -1.53
C PHE A 41 4.89 3.05 -0.30
N TYR A 42 4.56 3.58 0.87
CA TYR A 42 4.99 3.03 2.15
C TYR A 42 4.00 3.48 3.22
N PHE A 43 3.40 2.52 3.90
CA PHE A 43 2.35 2.77 4.88
C PHE A 43 2.43 1.75 6.01
N GLN A 44 1.84 2.09 7.14
CA GLN A 44 1.52 1.19 8.23
C GLN A 44 0.07 0.75 8.08
N LEU A 45 -0.18 -0.55 8.29
CA LEU A 45 -1.51 -1.14 8.30
C LEU A 45 -1.75 -1.77 9.67
N THR A 46 -2.78 -1.33 10.36
CA THR A 46 -3.23 -1.89 11.64
C THR A 46 -4.64 -2.43 11.50
N GLY A 47 -5.03 -3.40 12.32
CA GLY A 47 -6.33 -4.03 12.23
C GLY A 47 -6.40 -5.36 13.00
N PRO A 48 -7.54 -6.05 12.95
CA PRO A 48 -7.72 -7.31 13.67
C PRO A 48 -6.69 -8.37 13.24
N GLU A 49 -6.12 -9.06 14.22
CA GLU A 49 -5.22 -10.18 13.98
C GLU A 49 -5.95 -11.35 13.29
N GLY A 50 -5.21 -12.11 12.48
CA GLY A 50 -5.71 -13.34 11.85
C GLY A 50 -6.58 -13.13 10.61
N LEU A 51 -6.76 -11.89 10.14
CA LEU A 51 -7.47 -11.60 8.90
C LEU A 51 -6.52 -11.57 7.70
N GLU A 52 -6.94 -12.23 6.61
CA GLU A 52 -6.36 -11.97 5.30
C GLU A 52 -6.81 -10.58 4.84
N VAL A 53 -5.87 -9.64 4.72
CA VAL A 53 -6.16 -8.26 4.33
C VAL A 53 -5.87 -8.07 2.84
N ARG A 54 -6.85 -7.52 2.13
CA ARG A 54 -6.69 -7.04 0.76
C ARG A 54 -6.36 -5.55 0.75
N VAL A 55 -5.33 -5.19 -0.01
CA VAL A 55 -4.92 -3.79 -0.23
C VAL A 55 -4.87 -3.51 -1.73
N ASP A 56 -5.68 -2.56 -2.20
CA ASP A 56 -5.70 -2.17 -3.62
C ASP A 56 -4.95 -0.84 -3.84
N LEU A 57 -3.95 -0.83 -4.73
CA LEU A 57 -3.35 0.40 -5.28
C LEU A 57 -4.21 0.91 -6.45
N ALA A 58 -5.06 1.90 -6.19
CA ALA A 58 -6.09 2.36 -7.13
C ALA A 58 -5.55 3.09 -8.36
N ASN A 59 -4.37 3.72 -8.25
CA ASN A 59 -3.74 4.47 -9.34
C ASN A 59 -2.53 3.73 -9.94
N ALA A 60 -2.53 2.39 -9.93
CA ALA A 60 -1.42 1.59 -10.46
C ALA A 60 -1.10 1.89 -11.94
N SER A 61 -2.11 2.22 -12.76
CA SER A 61 -1.95 2.60 -14.16
C SER A 61 -1.29 3.97 -14.36
N GLU A 62 -1.34 4.84 -13.36
CA GLU A 62 -0.71 6.17 -13.38
C GLU A 62 0.76 6.09 -12.93
N CYS A 63 1.16 4.99 -12.27
CA CYS A 63 2.47 4.85 -11.67
C CYS A 63 3.61 4.68 -12.69
N LEU A 64 4.83 5.10 -12.33
CA LEU A 64 6.03 4.90 -13.14
C LEU A 64 6.24 3.41 -13.41
N GLY A 65 6.50 3.05 -14.67
CA GLY A 65 6.55 1.65 -15.10
C GLY A 65 5.17 0.99 -15.29
N GLY A 66 4.07 1.75 -15.13
CA GLY A 66 2.62 1.38 -15.14
C GLY A 66 2.06 0.66 -16.36
N THR A 67 2.81 -0.31 -16.87
CA THR A 67 2.34 -1.36 -17.75
C THR A 67 1.71 -2.47 -16.89
N ALA A 68 0.65 -3.10 -17.41
CA ALA A 68 0.06 -4.27 -16.76
C ALA A 68 1.10 -5.39 -16.52
N GLU A 69 2.11 -5.47 -17.38
CA GLU A 69 3.19 -6.45 -17.26
C GLU A 69 4.10 -6.20 -16.06
N ALA A 70 4.53 -4.95 -15.82
CA ALA A 70 5.38 -4.63 -14.67
C ALA A 70 4.70 -4.98 -13.34
N TRP A 71 3.40 -4.67 -13.21
CA TRP A 71 2.64 -4.99 -12.00
C TRP A 71 2.34 -6.48 -11.84
N ARG A 72 2.25 -7.27 -12.92
CA ARG A 72 2.04 -8.72 -12.87
C ARG A 72 3.18 -9.46 -12.15
N VAL A 73 4.41 -8.98 -12.32
CA VAL A 73 5.62 -9.58 -11.70
C VAL A 73 6.06 -8.85 -10.44
N ALA A 74 5.53 -7.65 -10.18
CA ALA A 74 5.80 -6.93 -8.95
C ALA A 74 5.30 -7.72 -7.73
N ARG A 75 6.11 -7.70 -6.68
CA ARG A 75 5.81 -8.31 -5.37
C ARG A 75 6.17 -7.30 -4.29
N PRO A 76 5.19 -6.54 -3.77
CA PRO A 76 5.42 -5.56 -2.71
C PRO A 76 6.12 -6.19 -1.51
N VAL A 77 6.88 -5.39 -0.77
CA VAL A 77 7.51 -5.83 0.47
C VAL A 77 6.69 -5.40 1.67
N PHE A 78 6.77 -6.17 2.75
CA PHE A 78 6.16 -5.84 4.02
C PHE A 78 7.06 -6.27 5.18
N SER A 79 6.83 -5.66 6.35
CA SER A 79 7.52 -5.94 7.60
C SER A 79 6.55 -5.72 8.76
N HIS A 80 6.68 -6.53 9.82
CA HIS A 80 5.92 -6.34 11.06
C HIS A 80 6.70 -5.57 12.13
N ASP A 81 8.02 -5.49 12.00
CA ASP A 81 8.94 -4.91 13.00
C ASP A 81 9.74 -3.71 12.47
N GLY A 82 9.57 -3.36 11.19
CA GLY A 82 10.33 -2.34 10.49
C GLY A 82 11.77 -2.75 10.15
N ARG A 83 12.20 -3.97 10.47
CA ARG A 83 13.58 -4.45 10.32
C ARG A 83 13.68 -5.60 9.33
N ALA A 84 12.88 -6.63 9.51
CA ALA A 84 12.82 -7.79 8.64
C ALA A 84 11.78 -7.59 7.54
N TRP A 85 12.24 -7.51 6.30
CA TRP A 85 11.39 -7.27 5.13
C TRP A 85 11.26 -8.51 4.27
N ARG A 86 10.03 -8.80 3.84
CA ARG A 86 9.68 -9.97 3.02
C ARG A 86 8.71 -9.58 1.92
N ARG A 87 8.70 -10.32 0.81
CA ARG A 87 7.74 -10.08 -0.28
C ARG A 87 6.37 -10.68 0.07
N VAL A 88 5.31 -9.94 -0.22
CA VAL A 88 3.94 -10.48 -0.27
C VAL A 88 3.90 -11.55 -1.35
N ARG A 89 3.25 -12.69 -1.07
CA ARG A 89 3.16 -13.80 -2.02
C ARG A 89 2.09 -13.55 -3.06
#